data_AF-A0AAQ3XTN1-F1
#
_entry.id   AF-A0AAQ3XTN1-F1
#
_cell.length_a   1.000
_cell.length_b   1.000
_cell.length_c   1.000
_cell.angle_alpha   90.00
_cell.angle_beta   90.00
_cell.angle_gamma   90.00
#
_symmetry.space_group_name_H-M   'P 1'
#
loop_
_entity.id
_entity.type
_entity.pdbx_description
1 polymer ?
#
loop_
_entity_poly.entity_id
_entity_poly.type
_entity_poly.pdbx_seq_one_letter_code
_entity_poly.pdbx_strand_id
1 'polypeptide(L)'
;MNDPAWTPPQQMDLDDGTYLPMTFVQGAKPSVAAAAFFAIVDRALQVLAKEEGWIFVRKPTCARLIISEYAHIDVPLYAIPDKEFRLLEKAAQSRTLDGAFDARADSIDRWDALPSDCVLLAHREEDWVASDPRQINDWFVDAVDLYGERLRRICRYLKAWRDHNRPHLDRVSSILLMVCAWRVFDDFGRPNVPERDDAALLLVARRLPILLAGPVENPTDSEEKVDARLEDADRRMAIVMAEGLAKELGEIDEKCFDPQEAVTRLKDLFGDRIPDRPDLIDVTKAAYAEVRSHDRRISAAPVVGKSTSA
;
A
#
# COMPACT_ATOMS: atom_id res chain seq x y z
N MET A 1 8.67 -1.83 0.12
CA MET A 1 8.06 -0.75 0.95
C MET A 1 8.41 0.61 0.35
N ASN A 2 7.59 1.64 0.56
CA ASN A 2 7.94 3.02 0.19
C ASN A 2 8.52 3.73 1.42
N ASP A 3 9.46 4.64 1.22
CA ASP A 3 9.90 5.55 2.27
C ASP A 3 8.77 6.55 2.59
N PRO A 4 8.54 6.90 3.87
CA PRO A 4 7.55 7.88 4.27
C PRO A 4 7.80 9.26 3.64
N ALA A 5 6.74 9.94 3.23
CA ALA A 5 6.79 11.32 2.74
C ALA A 5 6.92 12.36 3.87
N TRP A 6 6.29 12.11 5.03
CA TRP A 6 6.22 13.06 6.15
C TRP A 6 6.57 12.37 7.47
N THR A 7 7.78 12.55 7.98
CA THR A 7 8.24 11.93 9.24
C THR A 7 8.49 13.01 10.28
N PRO A 8 7.68 13.15 11.35
CA PRO A 8 6.39 12.48 11.65
C PRO A 8 5.20 13.04 10.84
N PRO A 9 4.00 12.40 10.85
CA PRO A 9 3.61 11.20 11.60
C PRO A 9 3.69 9.89 10.80
N GLN A 10 4.16 9.92 9.55
CA GLN A 10 4.27 8.71 8.74
C GLN A 10 5.47 7.87 9.15
N GLN A 11 5.31 6.57 8.98
CA GLN A 11 6.30 5.57 9.33
C GLN A 11 6.28 4.47 8.27
N MET A 12 7.42 3.84 8.04
CA MET A 12 7.47 2.54 7.40
C MET A 12 6.68 1.54 8.23
N ASP A 13 5.86 0.74 7.55
CA ASP A 13 4.92 -0.19 8.15
C ASP A 13 5.34 -1.62 7.78
N LEU A 14 5.83 -2.36 8.77
CA LEU A 14 6.21 -3.76 8.64
C LEU A 14 5.17 -4.64 9.35
N ASP A 15 4.45 -5.46 8.60
CA ASP A 15 3.59 -6.50 9.15
C ASP A 15 4.38 -7.80 9.35
N ASP A 16 4.53 -8.24 10.60
CA ASP A 16 5.19 -9.50 10.96
C ASP A 16 4.25 -10.41 11.75
N GLY A 17 3.58 -11.31 11.02
CA GLY A 17 2.55 -12.18 11.58
C GLY A 17 3.11 -13.22 12.56
N THR A 18 2.47 -13.34 13.72
CA THR A 18 2.73 -14.43 14.67
C THR A 18 1.66 -15.49 14.54
N TYR A 19 2.07 -16.76 14.45
CA TYR A 19 1.17 -17.88 14.17
C TYR A 19 1.13 -18.86 15.35
N LEU A 20 -0.03 -19.41 15.65
CA LEU A 20 -0.24 -20.55 16.55
C LEU A 20 -1.03 -21.66 15.86
N PRO A 21 -0.89 -22.92 16.30
CA PRO A 21 -1.68 -24.02 15.77
C PRO A 21 -3.15 -23.91 16.21
N MET A 22 -4.08 -24.30 15.34
CA MET A 22 -5.53 -24.30 15.63
C MET A 22 -5.89 -25.10 16.89
N THR A 23 -5.13 -26.14 17.23
CA THR A 23 -5.31 -26.87 18.49
C THR A 23 -5.21 -25.99 19.75
N PHE A 24 -4.46 -24.89 19.71
CA PHE A 24 -4.42 -23.90 20.80
C PHE A 24 -5.77 -23.19 20.99
N VAL A 25 -6.46 -22.90 19.89
CA VAL A 25 -7.77 -22.21 19.90
C VAL A 25 -8.90 -23.17 20.27
N GLN A 26 -8.85 -24.41 19.78
CA GLN A 26 -9.87 -25.43 20.01
C GLN A 26 -9.93 -25.95 21.46
N GLY A 27 -8.87 -25.77 22.24
CA GLY A 27 -8.80 -26.19 23.64
C GLY A 27 -9.53 -25.28 24.64
N ALA A 28 -10.08 -24.15 24.20
CA ALA A 28 -10.73 -23.16 25.05
C ALA A 28 -11.93 -22.49 24.35
N LYS A 29 -12.68 -21.64 25.08
CA LYS A 29 -13.62 -20.73 24.42
C LYS A 29 -12.83 -19.77 23.50
N PRO A 30 -13.24 -19.54 22.24
CA PRO A 30 -12.47 -18.74 21.28
C PRO A 30 -12.04 -17.36 21.79
N SER A 31 -12.95 -16.65 22.48
CA SER A 31 -12.66 -15.36 23.11
C SER A 31 -11.58 -15.41 24.18
N VAL A 32 -11.58 -16.49 24.98
CA VAL A 32 -10.56 -16.73 26.00
C VAL A 32 -9.22 -17.04 25.36
N ALA A 33 -9.20 -17.80 24.26
CA ALA A 33 -7.98 -18.10 23.51
C ALA A 33 -7.38 -16.85 22.85
N ALA A 34 -8.20 -16.02 22.19
CA ALA A 34 -7.76 -14.75 21.58
C ALA A 34 -7.22 -13.78 22.64
N ALA A 35 -7.96 -13.58 23.74
CA ALA A 35 -7.53 -12.72 24.82
C ALA A 35 -6.24 -13.21 25.50
N ALA A 36 -6.10 -14.52 25.72
CA ALA A 36 -4.88 -15.10 26.26
C ALA A 36 -3.69 -14.94 25.31
N PHE A 37 -3.88 -15.16 24.00
CA PHE A 37 -2.83 -14.99 23.00
C PHE A 37 -2.34 -13.54 22.96
N PHE A 38 -3.25 -12.58 22.88
CA PHE A 38 -2.90 -11.17 22.97
C PHE A 38 -2.23 -10.81 24.29
N ALA A 39 -2.67 -11.34 25.43
CA ALA A 39 -2.05 -11.04 26.72
C ALA A 39 -0.58 -11.51 26.78
N ILE A 40 -0.28 -12.68 26.22
CA ILE A 40 1.09 -13.21 26.14
C ILE A 40 1.94 -12.33 25.23
N VAL A 41 1.48 -12.05 24.02
CA VAL A 41 2.24 -11.25 23.04
C VAL A 41 2.39 -9.81 23.52
N ASP A 42 1.32 -9.16 23.99
CA ASP A 42 1.36 -7.80 24.53
C ASP A 42 2.39 -7.71 25.65
N ARG A 43 2.44 -8.70 26.56
CA ARG A 43 3.41 -8.71 27.66
C ARG A 43 4.85 -8.83 27.15
N ALA A 44 5.09 -9.72 26.19
CA ALA A 44 6.42 -9.90 25.60
C ALA A 44 6.89 -8.62 24.89
N LEU A 45 6.04 -8.04 24.04
CA LEU A 45 6.36 -6.81 23.30
C LEU A 45 6.49 -5.59 24.22
N GLN A 46 5.75 -5.51 25.32
CA GLN A 46 5.94 -4.44 26.32
C GLN A 46 7.29 -4.54 27.04
N VAL A 47 7.76 -5.75 27.34
CA VAL A 47 9.09 -5.95 27.92
C VAL A 47 10.16 -5.50 26.93
N LEU A 48 10.08 -5.98 25.68
CA LEU A 48 10.99 -5.58 24.61
C LEU A 48 10.97 -4.06 24.39
N ALA A 49 9.78 -3.45 24.34
CA ALA A 49 9.63 -2.01 24.16
C ALA A 49 10.33 -1.22 25.27
N LYS A 50 10.24 -1.69 26.51
CA LYS A 50 10.92 -1.06 27.64
C LYS A 50 12.44 -1.19 27.55
N GLU A 51 12.94 -2.35 27.13
CA GLU A 51 14.36 -2.64 26.99
C GLU A 51 15.00 -1.80 25.89
N GLU A 52 14.31 -1.67 24.75
CA GLU A 52 14.81 -0.95 23.56
C GLU A 52 14.41 0.54 23.52
N GLY A 53 13.60 1.01 24.47
CA GLY A 53 13.08 2.38 24.49
C GLY A 53 12.04 2.67 23.39
N TRP A 54 11.37 1.63 22.89
CA TRP A 54 10.31 1.73 21.89
C TRP A 54 8.93 1.99 22.52
N ILE A 55 7.94 2.32 21.68
CA ILE A 55 6.58 2.58 22.15
C ILE A 55 5.66 1.43 21.73
N PHE A 56 5.02 0.82 22.72
CA PHE A 56 3.99 -0.20 22.50
C PHE A 56 2.61 0.44 22.31
N VAL A 57 1.88 0.04 21.27
CA VAL A 57 0.53 0.51 20.95
C VAL A 57 -0.39 -0.69 20.71
N ARG A 58 -1.60 -0.64 21.28
CA ARG A 58 -2.63 -1.66 21.06
C ARG A 58 -3.53 -1.26 19.90
N LYS A 59 -3.74 -2.17 18.94
CA LYS A 59 -4.70 -2.01 17.85
C LYS A 59 -5.72 -3.18 17.87
N PRO A 60 -6.90 -3.02 17.26
CA PRO A 60 -7.91 -4.09 17.24
C PRO A 60 -7.42 -5.40 16.61
N THR A 61 -6.64 -5.31 15.52
CA THR A 61 -6.17 -6.45 14.72
C THR A 61 -4.73 -6.89 14.99
N CYS A 62 -3.97 -6.15 15.82
CA CYS A 62 -2.55 -6.44 16.05
C CYS A 62 -2.01 -5.77 17.32
N ALA A 63 -0.79 -6.14 17.69
CA ALA A 63 0.05 -5.35 18.58
C ALA A 63 1.07 -4.55 17.76
N ARG A 64 1.32 -3.29 18.10
CA ARG A 64 2.26 -2.41 17.35
C ARG A 64 3.43 -2.00 18.23
N LEU A 65 4.64 -2.05 17.66
CA LEU A 65 5.84 -1.45 18.20
C LEU A 65 6.28 -0.30 17.31
N ILE A 66 6.27 0.92 17.84
CA ILE A 66 6.93 2.08 17.20
C ILE A 66 8.39 2.04 17.62
N ILE A 67 9.25 1.65 16.67
CA ILE A 67 10.68 1.43 16.91
C ILE A 67 11.52 2.70 16.67
N SER A 68 10.98 3.66 15.91
CA SER A 68 11.53 5.00 15.73
C SER A 68 10.47 5.96 15.20
N GLU A 69 10.80 7.24 15.05
CA GLU A 69 9.93 8.19 14.33
C GLU A 69 9.67 7.76 12.88
N TYR A 70 10.57 6.96 12.30
CA TYR A 70 10.57 6.55 10.90
C TYR A 70 9.89 5.19 10.63
N ALA A 71 9.69 4.34 11.64
CA ALA A 71 9.21 2.97 11.41
C ALA A 71 8.41 2.40 12.60
N HIS A 72 7.46 1.53 12.27
CA HIS A 72 6.78 0.65 13.21
C HIS A 72 6.66 -0.78 12.67
N ILE A 73 6.44 -1.71 13.59
CA ILE A 73 6.18 -3.12 13.32
C ILE A 73 4.79 -3.46 13.85
N ASP A 74 3.89 -3.92 12.98
CA ASP A 74 2.60 -4.51 13.34
C ASP A 74 2.75 -6.03 13.45
N VAL A 75 2.30 -6.57 14.58
CA VAL A 75 2.34 -8.00 14.90
C VAL A 75 0.90 -8.52 14.92
N PRO A 76 0.30 -8.85 13.76
CA PRO A 76 -0.99 -9.53 13.69
C PRO A 76 -0.84 -10.97 14.18
N LEU A 77 -1.89 -11.49 14.83
CA LEU A 77 -1.87 -12.77 15.52
C LEU A 77 -2.80 -13.75 14.81
N TYR A 78 -2.28 -14.89 14.36
CA TYR A 78 -3.03 -15.86 13.57
C TYR A 78 -3.10 -17.23 14.25
N ALA A 79 -4.21 -17.93 14.03
CA ALA A 79 -4.32 -19.37 14.23
C ALA A 79 -4.44 -20.06 12.87
N ILE A 80 -3.62 -21.08 12.66
CA ILE A 80 -3.52 -21.79 11.38
C ILE A 80 -3.59 -23.30 11.58
N PRO A 81 -4.00 -24.08 10.56
CA PRO A 81 -4.07 -25.53 10.66
C PRO A 81 -2.76 -26.13 11.18
N ASP A 82 -2.84 -27.06 12.13
CA ASP A 82 -1.68 -27.67 12.79
C ASP A 82 -0.64 -28.22 11.82
N LYS A 83 -1.08 -28.75 10.67
CA LYS A 83 -0.18 -29.24 9.62
C LYS A 83 0.68 -28.09 9.05
N GLU A 84 0.06 -26.95 8.78
CA GLU A 84 0.74 -25.74 8.29
C GLU A 84 1.65 -25.16 9.37
N PHE A 85 1.20 -25.13 10.63
CA PHE A 85 2.04 -24.70 11.74
C PHE A 85 3.32 -25.53 11.87
N ARG A 86 3.24 -26.86 11.77
CA ARG A 86 4.42 -27.74 11.78
C ARG A 86 5.34 -27.50 10.59
N LEU A 87 4.80 -27.12 9.42
CA LEU A 87 5.61 -26.76 8.26
C LEU A 87 6.35 -25.44 8.50
N LEU A 88 5.67 -24.42 9.03
CA LEU A 88 6.29 -23.15 9.43
C LEU A 88 7.35 -23.35 10.51
N GLU A 89 7.08 -24.17 11.52
CA GLU A 89 8.02 -24.50 12.59
C GLU A 89 9.29 -25.16 12.03
N LYS A 90 9.13 -26.18 11.17
CA LYS A 90 10.27 -26.81 10.47
C LYS A 90 11.06 -25.81 9.63
N ALA A 91 10.38 -24.92 8.92
CA ALA A 91 11.01 -23.90 8.07
C ALA A 91 11.69 -22.77 8.89
N ALA A 92 11.21 -22.47 10.10
CA ALA A 92 11.83 -21.53 11.03
C ALA A 92 13.08 -22.15 11.68
N GLN A 93 12.97 -23.41 12.10
CA GLN A 93 14.07 -24.20 12.65
C GLN A 93 15.17 -24.44 11.61
N SER A 94 14.82 -24.64 10.34
CA SER A 94 15.81 -24.74 9.26
C SER A 94 16.50 -23.40 8.95
N ARG A 95 15.87 -22.26 9.24
CA ARG A 95 16.49 -20.92 9.12
C ARG A 95 17.41 -20.58 10.30
N THR A 96 17.36 -21.34 11.39
CA THR A 96 18.24 -21.18 12.56
C THR A 96 19.48 -22.06 12.50
N LEU A 97 19.59 -22.95 11.51
CA LEU A 97 20.66 -23.93 11.37
C LEU A 97 21.12 -24.03 9.91
N ASP A 98 22.12 -23.23 9.54
CA ASP A 98 22.98 -23.58 8.41
C ASP A 98 23.87 -24.76 8.84
N GLY A 99 23.47 -25.96 8.40
CA GLY A 99 24.16 -27.22 8.61
C GLY A 99 23.36 -28.40 8.02
N ALA A 100 23.69 -28.76 6.78
CA ALA A 100 23.09 -29.78 5.90
C ALA A 100 22.43 -31.03 6.54
N PHE A 101 21.33 -31.51 5.95
CA PHE A 101 21.21 -32.83 5.31
C PHE A 101 19.83 -33.04 4.64
N ASP A 102 19.85 -33.75 3.51
CA ASP A 102 18.75 -34.12 2.62
C ASP A 102 18.10 -35.47 3.03
N ALA A 103 16.79 -35.66 2.78
CA ALA A 103 16.16 -36.91 2.29
C ALA A 103 14.61 -36.90 2.37
N ARG A 104 14.01 -37.38 1.26
CA ARG A 104 12.60 -37.61 0.90
C ARG A 104 11.74 -38.43 1.88
N ALA A 105 10.40 -38.22 1.86
CA ALA A 105 9.36 -39.25 1.65
C ALA A 105 7.89 -38.72 1.77
N ASP A 106 7.13 -38.87 0.68
CA ASP A 106 5.74 -39.34 0.49
C ASP A 106 4.52 -38.98 1.40
N SER A 107 3.56 -38.28 0.76
CA SER A 107 2.14 -38.67 0.49
C SER A 107 1.00 -38.66 1.56
N ILE A 108 -0.13 -38.02 1.15
CA ILE A 108 -1.59 -38.34 1.31
C ILE A 108 -2.42 -37.84 2.55
N ASP A 109 -3.46 -37.02 2.24
CA ASP A 109 -4.87 -36.80 2.74
C ASP A 109 -5.27 -36.78 4.24
N ARG A 110 -6.41 -36.24 4.73
CA ARG A 110 -7.40 -35.12 4.52
C ARG A 110 -8.54 -35.32 5.57
N TRP A 111 -9.24 -34.23 5.98
CA TRP A 111 -10.67 -34.10 6.45
C TRP A 111 -11.04 -33.74 7.93
N ASP A 112 -11.74 -32.60 8.03
CA ASP A 112 -13.05 -32.25 8.64
C ASP A 112 -13.39 -32.32 10.14
N ALA A 113 -13.64 -31.12 10.72
CA ALA A 113 -14.84 -30.72 11.48
C ALA A 113 -14.73 -29.31 12.13
N LEU A 114 -13.75 -28.51 11.71
CA LEU A 114 -13.70 -27.05 11.64
C LEU A 114 -13.11 -26.76 10.23
N PRO A 115 -13.21 -25.56 9.61
CA PRO A 115 -12.52 -25.33 8.35
C PRO A 115 -11.02 -25.55 8.60
N SER A 116 -10.52 -26.71 8.21
CA SER A 116 -9.13 -27.15 8.37
C SER A 116 -8.19 -26.46 7.37
N ASP A 117 -8.75 -25.47 6.67
CA ASP A 117 -8.28 -24.73 5.51
C ASP A 117 -8.35 -23.20 5.73
N CYS A 118 -8.84 -22.73 6.88
CA CYS A 118 -8.95 -21.28 7.14
C CYS A 118 -7.88 -20.80 8.14
N VAL A 119 -7.19 -19.72 7.74
CA VAL A 119 -6.37 -18.91 8.64
C VAL A 119 -7.29 -17.95 9.39
N LEU A 120 -7.20 -17.95 10.72
CA LEU A 120 -7.97 -17.07 11.58
C LEU A 120 -7.07 -15.97 12.15
N LEU A 121 -7.47 -14.72 11.97
CA LEU A 121 -6.86 -13.55 12.61
C LEU A 121 -7.52 -13.30 13.97
N ALA A 122 -6.73 -13.21 15.03
CA ALA A 122 -7.22 -12.80 16.33
C ALA A 122 -7.60 -11.31 16.31
N HIS A 123 -8.78 -11.01 16.82
CA HIS A 123 -9.30 -9.65 16.96
C HIS A 123 -9.61 -9.36 18.42
N ARG A 124 -9.25 -8.17 18.91
CA ARG A 124 -9.46 -7.81 20.33
C ARG A 124 -10.92 -7.63 20.70
N GLU A 125 -11.77 -7.34 19.72
CA GLU A 125 -13.19 -7.02 19.92
C GLU A 125 -14.11 -8.09 19.32
N GLU A 126 -13.65 -8.80 18.29
CA GLU A 126 -14.43 -9.78 17.52
C GLU A 126 -13.92 -11.21 17.72
N ASP A 127 -12.97 -11.41 18.64
CA ASP A 127 -12.28 -12.65 18.97
C ASP A 127 -11.46 -13.24 17.81
N TRP A 128 -12.12 -13.79 16.79
CA TRP A 128 -11.47 -14.42 15.63
C TRP A 128 -12.22 -14.09 14.34
N VAL A 129 -11.48 -13.59 13.36
CA VAL A 129 -11.99 -13.26 12.02
C VAL A 129 -11.28 -14.14 11.00
N ALA A 130 -12.01 -14.77 10.09
CA ALA A 130 -11.39 -15.49 8.96
C ALA A 130 -10.65 -14.49 8.08
N SER A 131 -9.33 -14.63 7.96
CA SER A 131 -8.50 -13.72 7.19
C SER A 131 -7.16 -14.38 6.90
N ASP A 132 -6.95 -14.78 5.66
CA ASP A 132 -5.68 -15.34 5.20
C ASP A 132 -4.87 -14.26 4.45
N PRO A 133 -3.83 -13.66 5.06
CA PRO A 133 -3.01 -12.65 4.39
C PRO A 133 -2.24 -13.21 3.18
N ARG A 134 -2.08 -14.54 3.09
CA ARG A 134 -1.39 -15.19 1.98
C ARG A 134 -2.19 -15.09 0.69
N GLN A 135 -3.51 -15.17 0.75
CA GLN A 135 -4.35 -15.08 -0.43
C GLN A 135 -4.15 -13.75 -1.17
N ILE A 136 -4.17 -12.63 -0.43
CA ILE A 136 -3.88 -11.31 -0.99
C ILE A 136 -2.43 -11.21 -1.48
N ASN A 137 -1.48 -11.83 -0.78
CA ASN A 137 -0.08 -11.85 -1.21
C ASN A 137 0.09 -12.59 -2.54
N ASP A 138 -0.41 -13.82 -2.62
CA ASP A 138 -0.35 -14.69 -3.79
C ASP A 138 -1.06 -14.05 -4.98
N TRP A 139 -2.28 -13.51 -4.78
CA TRP A 139 -2.98 -12.75 -5.80
C TRP A 139 -2.13 -11.61 -6.38
N PHE A 140 -1.47 -10.83 -5.52
CA PHE A 140 -0.68 -9.70 -5.99
C PHE A 140 0.63 -10.14 -6.66
N VAL A 141 1.24 -11.24 -6.20
CA VAL A 141 2.40 -11.86 -6.85
C VAL A 141 2.02 -12.35 -8.24
N ASP A 142 0.94 -13.11 -8.37
CA ASP A 142 0.41 -13.61 -9.64
C ASP A 142 0.05 -12.47 -10.59
N ALA A 143 -0.58 -11.40 -10.07
CA ALA A 143 -0.87 -10.21 -10.84
C ALA A 143 0.42 -9.53 -11.36
N VAL A 144 1.48 -9.45 -10.56
CA VAL A 144 2.76 -8.90 -11.01
C VAL A 144 3.45 -9.84 -11.99
N ASP A 145 3.35 -11.16 -11.84
CA ASP A 145 3.91 -12.12 -12.80
C ASP A 145 3.21 -12.01 -14.16
N LEU A 146 1.89 -11.79 -14.16
CA LEU A 146 1.09 -11.60 -15.36
C LEU A 146 1.38 -10.25 -16.04
N TYR A 147 1.32 -9.15 -15.29
CA TYR A 147 1.38 -7.78 -15.81
C TYR A 147 2.78 -7.14 -15.78
N GLY A 148 3.74 -7.80 -15.15
CA GLY A 148 5.12 -7.35 -14.95
C GLY A 148 5.30 -6.37 -13.79
N GLU A 149 6.56 -6.04 -13.51
CA GLU A 149 6.97 -5.09 -12.45
C GLU A 149 6.33 -3.70 -12.58
N ARG A 150 5.79 -3.35 -13.75
CA ARG A 150 5.08 -2.10 -13.98
C ARG A 150 3.90 -1.95 -13.01
N LEU A 151 3.09 -2.99 -12.80
CA LEU A 151 1.97 -2.94 -11.85
C LEU A 151 2.46 -2.55 -10.45
N ARG A 152 3.55 -3.17 -9.99
CA ARG A 152 4.17 -2.87 -8.70
C ARG A 152 4.65 -1.42 -8.61
N ARG A 153 5.25 -0.88 -9.68
CA ARG A 153 5.67 0.54 -9.73
C ARG A 153 4.49 1.49 -9.69
N ILE A 154 3.43 1.25 -10.47
CA ILE A 154 2.21 2.06 -10.44
C ILE A 154 1.56 2.06 -9.04
N CYS A 155 1.45 0.90 -8.38
CA CYS A 155 0.95 0.84 -7.00
C CYS A 155 1.83 1.67 -6.04
N ARG A 156 3.15 1.66 -6.22
CA ARG A 156 4.08 2.47 -5.41
C ARG A 156 3.88 3.96 -5.66
N TYR A 157 3.64 4.39 -6.91
CA TYR A 157 3.37 5.79 -7.23
C TYR A 157 2.04 6.26 -6.63
N LEU A 158 0.97 5.46 -6.73
CA LEU A 158 -0.31 5.79 -6.10
C LEU A 158 -0.19 5.89 -4.58
N LYS A 159 0.55 4.98 -3.94
CA LYS A 159 0.83 5.05 -2.50
C LYS A 159 1.64 6.31 -2.16
N ALA A 160 2.64 6.65 -2.97
CA ALA A 160 3.44 7.85 -2.79
C ALA A 160 2.58 9.14 -2.91
N TRP A 161 1.68 9.20 -3.89
CA TRP A 161 0.70 10.28 -4.04
C TRP A 161 -0.23 10.37 -2.82
N ARG A 162 -0.79 9.25 -2.37
CA ARG A 162 -1.63 9.17 -1.16
C ARG A 162 -0.88 9.69 0.07
N ASP A 163 0.37 9.28 0.22
CA ASP A 163 1.23 9.68 1.34
C ASP A 163 1.58 11.18 1.28
N HIS A 164 1.79 11.76 0.10
CA HIS A 164 2.10 13.19 -0.01
C HIS A 164 0.90 14.07 0.37
N ASN A 165 -0.30 13.68 -0.07
CA ASN A 165 -1.52 14.49 0.01
C ASN A 165 -2.27 14.35 1.36
N ARG A 166 -1.55 14.18 2.46
CA ARG A 166 -2.14 14.21 3.81
C ARG A 166 -2.72 15.60 4.13
N PRO A 167 -3.74 15.68 5.00
CA PRO A 167 -4.48 14.57 5.62
C PRO A 167 -5.61 14.02 4.73
N HIS A 168 -5.85 14.62 3.57
CA HIS A 168 -7.02 14.36 2.72
C HIS A 168 -7.18 12.90 2.29
N LEU A 169 -6.08 12.14 2.20
CA LEU A 169 -6.09 10.75 1.74
C LEU A 169 -5.68 9.73 2.83
N ASP A 170 -5.66 10.12 4.10
CA ASP A 170 -5.21 9.26 5.22
C ASP A 170 -6.05 7.98 5.37
N ARG A 171 -7.32 8.05 5.00
CA ARG A 171 -8.28 6.94 5.10
C ARG A 171 -8.28 6.01 3.88
N VAL A 172 -7.62 6.41 2.79
CA VAL A 172 -7.47 5.56 1.60
C VAL A 172 -6.42 4.50 1.89
N SER A 173 -6.81 3.22 1.93
CA SER A 173 -5.90 2.12 2.26
C SER A 173 -4.94 1.78 1.10
N SER A 174 -3.79 1.18 1.42
CA SER A 174 -2.84 0.74 0.39
C SER A 174 -3.45 -0.33 -0.52
N ILE A 175 -4.19 -1.29 0.06
CA ILE A 175 -4.82 -2.38 -0.68
C ILE A 175 -5.91 -1.87 -1.62
N LEU A 176 -6.70 -0.88 -1.22
CA LEU A 176 -7.68 -0.23 -2.10
C LEU A 176 -7.04 0.32 -3.37
N LEU A 177 -5.93 1.05 -3.25
CA LEU A 177 -5.19 1.58 -4.41
C LEU A 177 -4.59 0.46 -5.27
N MET A 178 -4.10 -0.62 -4.65
CA MET A 178 -3.55 -1.77 -5.36
C MET A 178 -4.61 -2.49 -6.18
N VAL A 179 -5.79 -2.75 -5.60
CA VAL A 179 -6.92 -3.38 -6.30
C VAL A 179 -7.42 -2.49 -7.43
N CYS A 180 -7.55 -1.18 -7.21
CA CYS A 180 -7.93 -0.25 -8.28
C CYS A 180 -6.92 -0.27 -9.44
N ALA A 181 -5.62 -0.21 -9.16
CA ALA A 181 -4.59 -0.28 -10.20
C ALA A 181 -4.65 -1.60 -10.97
N TRP A 182 -4.77 -2.73 -10.27
CA TRP A 182 -4.90 -4.04 -10.88
C TRP A 182 -6.16 -4.14 -11.76
N ARG A 183 -7.33 -3.70 -11.29
CA ARG A 183 -8.57 -3.70 -12.09
C ARG A 183 -8.42 -2.97 -13.41
N VAL A 184 -7.71 -1.83 -13.44
CA VAL A 184 -7.43 -1.12 -14.70
C VAL A 184 -6.53 -1.94 -15.62
N PHE A 185 -5.50 -2.60 -15.08
CA PHE A 185 -4.63 -3.47 -15.88
C PHE A 185 -5.39 -4.68 -16.42
N ASP A 186 -6.31 -5.23 -15.64
CA ASP A 186 -7.16 -6.37 -15.99
C ASP A 186 -8.18 -6.01 -17.06
N ASP A 187 -8.90 -4.90 -16.88
CA ASP A 187 -9.90 -4.37 -17.83
C ASP A 187 -9.29 -4.13 -19.22
N PHE A 188 -8.07 -3.59 -19.28
CA PHE A 188 -7.40 -3.28 -20.54
C PHE A 188 -6.64 -4.50 -21.10
N GLY A 189 -6.19 -5.40 -20.23
CA GLY A 189 -5.30 -6.49 -20.59
C GLY A 189 -3.88 -6.04 -20.89
N ARG A 190 -2.90 -6.92 -20.62
CA ARG A 190 -1.47 -6.63 -20.71
C ARG A 190 -1.03 -5.89 -21.99
N PRO A 191 -1.44 -6.28 -23.22
CA PRO A 191 -0.96 -5.63 -24.44
C PRO A 191 -1.43 -4.18 -24.62
N ASN A 192 -2.50 -3.78 -23.94
CA ASN A 192 -3.12 -2.47 -24.11
C ASN A 192 -2.75 -1.48 -22.99
N VAL A 193 -2.02 -1.94 -21.96
CA VAL A 193 -1.45 -1.06 -20.95
C VAL A 193 -0.18 -0.42 -21.53
N PRO A 194 -0.03 0.91 -21.51
CA PRO A 194 1.17 1.58 -22.01
C PRO A 194 2.44 1.04 -21.35
N GLU A 195 3.51 0.91 -22.15
CA GLU A 195 4.80 0.44 -21.63
C GLU A 195 5.51 1.47 -20.76
N ARG A 196 5.33 2.77 -21.04
CA ARG A 196 5.87 3.85 -20.22
C ARG A 196 5.08 4.00 -18.93
N ASP A 197 5.80 4.12 -17.82
CA ASP A 197 5.21 4.21 -16.49
C ASP A 197 4.34 5.46 -16.28
N ASP A 198 4.70 6.60 -16.87
CA ASP A 198 3.92 7.84 -16.80
C ASP A 198 2.57 7.72 -17.52
N ALA A 199 2.57 7.17 -18.73
CA ALA A 199 1.36 6.90 -19.49
C ALA A 199 0.48 5.83 -18.81
N ALA A 200 1.09 4.77 -18.24
CA ALA A 200 0.37 3.77 -17.46
C ALA A 200 -0.22 4.35 -16.17
N LEU A 201 0.51 5.25 -15.48
CA LEU A 201 0.01 5.95 -14.31
C LEU A 201 -1.17 6.86 -14.66
N LEU A 202 -1.08 7.61 -15.76
CA LEU A 202 -2.17 8.45 -16.28
C LEU A 202 -3.41 7.61 -16.62
N LEU A 203 -3.22 6.45 -17.25
CA LEU A 203 -4.32 5.50 -17.52
C LEU A 203 -5.04 5.10 -16.23
N VAL A 204 -4.30 4.71 -15.18
CA VAL A 204 -4.89 4.35 -13.88
C VAL A 204 -5.53 5.56 -13.21
N ALA A 205 -4.87 6.73 -13.21
CA ALA A 205 -5.38 7.95 -12.61
C ALA A 205 -6.73 8.35 -13.21
N ARG A 206 -6.90 8.25 -14.54
CA ARG A 206 -8.18 8.53 -15.23
C ARG A 206 -9.33 7.62 -14.81
N ARG A 207 -9.04 6.37 -14.43
CA ARG A 207 -10.04 5.39 -14.01
C ARG A 207 -10.30 5.40 -12.50
N LEU A 208 -9.34 5.88 -11.72
CA LEU A 208 -9.40 5.86 -10.25
C LEU A 208 -10.64 6.55 -9.66
N PRO A 209 -11.09 7.75 -10.11
CA PRO A 209 -12.32 8.37 -9.61
C PRO A 209 -13.56 7.49 -9.78
N ILE A 210 -13.67 6.83 -10.94
CA ILE A 210 -14.80 5.96 -11.28
C ILE A 210 -14.80 4.72 -10.39
N LEU A 211 -13.62 4.13 -10.16
CA LEU A 211 -13.48 2.95 -9.29
C LEU A 211 -13.77 3.29 -7.83
N LEU A 212 -13.33 4.45 -7.34
CA LEU A 212 -13.59 4.90 -5.97
C LEU A 212 -15.06 5.29 -5.74
N ALA A 213 -15.80 5.67 -6.80
CA ALA A 213 -17.22 5.96 -6.72
C ALA A 213 -18.08 4.69 -6.51
N GLY A 214 -17.55 3.52 -6.86
CA GLY A 214 -18.20 2.22 -6.66
C GLY A 214 -17.62 1.43 -5.49
N PRO A 215 -18.25 0.29 -5.13
CA PRO A 215 -17.66 -0.66 -4.21
C PRO A 215 -16.40 -1.31 -4.81
N VAL A 216 -15.39 -1.53 -3.97
CA VAL A 216 -14.18 -2.24 -4.37
C VAL A 216 -14.07 -3.53 -3.56
N GLU A 217 -14.36 -4.64 -4.22
CA GLU A 217 -14.33 -5.99 -3.65
C GLU A 217 -12.89 -6.48 -3.50
N ASN A 218 -12.67 -7.34 -2.51
CA ASN A 218 -11.44 -8.09 -2.37
C ASN A 218 -11.32 -9.09 -3.54
N PRO A 219 -10.21 -9.08 -4.31
CA PRO A 219 -10.00 -10.01 -5.43
C PRO A 219 -9.96 -11.50 -5.06
N THR A 220 -9.75 -11.80 -3.77
CA THR A 220 -9.63 -13.15 -3.22
C THR A 220 -10.87 -13.60 -2.47
N ASP A 221 -11.75 -12.65 -2.13
CA ASP A 221 -13.02 -12.90 -1.46
C ASP A 221 -14.05 -11.85 -1.90
N SER A 222 -14.98 -12.24 -2.79
CA SER A 222 -16.00 -11.32 -3.32
C SER A 222 -17.00 -10.83 -2.26
N GLU A 223 -17.09 -11.47 -1.09
CA GLU A 223 -17.96 -11.02 0.00
C GLU A 223 -17.29 -9.91 0.83
N GLU A 224 -15.97 -9.79 0.81
CA GLU A 224 -15.21 -8.75 1.47
C GLU A 224 -15.02 -7.51 0.58
N LYS A 225 -15.14 -6.32 1.19
CA LYS A 225 -14.90 -5.04 0.53
C LYS A 225 -13.66 -4.36 1.07
N VAL A 226 -12.67 -4.11 0.21
CA VAL A 226 -11.41 -3.45 0.60
C VAL A 226 -11.59 -1.96 0.92
N ASP A 227 -12.73 -1.40 0.55
CA ASP A 227 -13.15 -0.02 0.84
C ASP A 227 -14.12 0.10 2.03
N ALA A 228 -14.38 -0.98 2.77
CA ALA A 228 -15.33 -0.99 3.89
C ALA A 228 -15.00 0.04 5.00
N ARG A 229 -13.72 0.41 5.15
CA ARG A 229 -13.24 1.40 6.13
C ARG A 229 -13.19 2.83 5.59
N LEU A 230 -13.53 3.05 4.32
CA LEU A 230 -13.52 4.36 3.69
C LEU A 230 -14.91 4.99 3.80
N GLU A 231 -15.09 5.87 4.78
CA GLU A 231 -16.35 6.57 5.02
C GLU A 231 -16.74 7.48 3.84
N ASP A 232 -18.03 7.80 3.71
CA ASP A 232 -18.56 8.55 2.57
C ASP A 232 -17.91 9.93 2.38
N ALA A 233 -17.57 10.61 3.48
CA ALA A 233 -16.91 11.92 3.42
C ALA A 233 -15.48 11.79 2.86
N ASP A 234 -14.71 10.82 3.38
CA ASP A 234 -13.36 10.53 2.91
C ASP A 234 -13.36 10.00 1.48
N ARG A 235 -14.36 9.20 1.10
CA ARG A 235 -14.55 8.73 -0.27
C ARG A 235 -14.75 9.88 -1.24
N ARG A 236 -15.64 10.82 -0.92
CA ARG A 236 -15.86 12.02 -1.76
C ARG A 236 -14.57 12.82 -1.90
N MET A 237 -13.83 13.00 -0.81
CA MET A 237 -12.52 13.66 -0.85
C MET A 237 -11.53 12.90 -1.74
N ALA A 238 -11.44 11.58 -1.59
CA ALA A 238 -10.55 10.74 -2.40
C ALA A 238 -10.88 10.81 -3.90
N ILE A 239 -12.16 10.86 -4.27
CA ILE A 239 -12.61 11.04 -5.65
C ILE A 239 -12.15 12.40 -6.19
N VAL A 240 -12.40 13.50 -5.47
CA VAL A 240 -11.99 14.85 -5.89
C VAL A 240 -10.46 14.93 -6.08
N MET A 241 -9.71 14.36 -5.15
CA MET A 241 -8.25 14.32 -5.24
C MET A 241 -7.77 13.46 -6.42
N ALA A 242 -8.43 12.32 -6.69
CA ALA A 242 -8.12 11.47 -7.84
C ALA A 242 -8.45 12.15 -9.19
N GLU A 243 -9.54 12.92 -9.25
CA GLU A 243 -9.87 13.76 -10.41
C GLU A 243 -8.78 14.82 -10.66
N GLY A 244 -8.31 15.47 -9.59
CA GLY A 244 -7.18 16.39 -9.64
C GLY A 244 -5.90 15.73 -10.16
N LEU A 245 -5.55 14.55 -9.62
CA LEU A 245 -4.41 13.77 -10.09
C LEU A 245 -4.51 13.45 -11.59
N ALA A 246 -5.66 12.93 -12.03
CA ALA A 246 -5.87 12.57 -13.43
C ALA A 246 -5.76 13.77 -14.37
N LYS A 247 -6.34 14.91 -13.96
CA LYS A 247 -6.27 16.15 -14.71
C LYS A 247 -4.84 16.65 -14.83
N GLU A 248 -4.13 16.78 -13.71
CA GLU A 248 -2.77 17.33 -13.71
C GLU A 248 -1.79 16.43 -14.46
N LEU A 249 -1.84 15.09 -14.27
CA LEU A 249 -1.02 14.18 -15.07
C LEU A 249 -1.33 14.26 -16.56
N GLY A 250 -2.60 14.42 -16.93
CA GLY A 250 -3.00 14.61 -18.33
C GLY A 250 -2.46 15.91 -18.92
N GLU A 251 -2.54 17.01 -18.18
CA GLU A 251 -1.95 18.29 -18.61
C GLU A 251 -0.41 18.23 -18.71
N ILE A 252 0.26 17.49 -17.83
CA ILE A 252 1.71 17.28 -17.91
C ILE A 252 2.06 16.47 -19.16
N ASP A 253 1.43 15.32 -19.37
CA ASP A 253 1.74 14.39 -20.47
C ASP A 253 1.38 14.98 -21.85
N GLU A 254 0.25 15.67 -21.96
CA GLU A 254 -0.31 16.07 -23.26
C GLU A 254 0.03 17.52 -23.65
N LYS A 255 0.36 18.38 -22.68
CA LYS A 255 0.43 19.85 -22.91
C LYS A 255 1.64 20.54 -22.29
N CYS A 256 2.43 19.88 -21.44
CA CYS A 256 3.59 20.49 -20.82
C CYS A 256 4.85 20.22 -21.66
N PHE A 257 5.42 21.29 -22.21
CA PHE A 257 6.60 21.22 -23.08
C PHE A 257 7.86 21.82 -22.45
N ASP A 258 7.75 22.35 -21.22
CA ASP A 258 8.88 22.79 -20.41
C ASP A 258 9.25 21.70 -19.39
N PRO A 259 10.41 21.05 -19.53
CA PRO A 259 10.88 20.04 -18.57
C PRO A 259 10.88 20.50 -17.11
N GLN A 260 11.24 21.75 -16.85
CA GLN A 260 11.30 22.26 -15.47
C GLN A 260 9.90 22.46 -14.89
N GLU A 261 8.97 22.92 -15.72
CA GLU A 261 7.56 23.04 -15.33
C GLU A 261 6.98 21.65 -15.03
N ALA A 262 7.25 20.65 -15.89
CA ALA A 262 6.79 19.29 -15.69
C ALA A 262 7.30 18.70 -14.35
N VAL A 263 8.60 18.84 -14.06
CA VAL A 263 9.18 18.41 -12.77
C VAL A 263 8.52 19.14 -11.59
N THR A 264 8.33 20.46 -11.69
CA THR A 264 7.70 21.24 -10.63
C THR A 264 6.28 20.73 -10.34
N ARG A 265 5.47 20.50 -11.37
CA ARG A 265 4.10 20.01 -11.21
C ARG A 265 4.04 18.56 -10.73
N LEU A 266 4.99 17.70 -11.12
CA LEU A 266 5.13 16.36 -10.55
C LEU A 266 5.50 16.41 -9.07
N LYS A 267 6.35 17.34 -8.64
CA LYS A 267 6.65 17.57 -7.22
C LYS A 267 5.42 18.04 -6.45
N ASP A 268 4.55 18.86 -7.04
CA ASP A 268 3.28 19.25 -6.40
C ASP A 268 2.33 18.06 -6.18
N LEU A 269 2.38 17.04 -7.06
CA LEU A 269 1.54 15.84 -6.93
C LEU A 269 2.11 14.78 -5.97
N PHE A 270 3.42 14.57 -5.98
CA PHE A 270 4.08 13.43 -5.30
C PHE A 270 5.06 13.84 -4.18
N GLY A 271 5.29 15.14 -4.03
CA GLY A 271 6.22 15.75 -3.09
C GLY A 271 7.66 15.83 -3.59
N ASP A 272 8.53 16.34 -2.72
CA ASP A 272 9.96 16.57 -2.99
C ASP A 272 10.80 15.30 -3.19
N ARG A 273 10.18 14.11 -3.15
CA ARG A 273 10.83 12.85 -3.52
C ARG A 273 11.06 12.72 -5.03
N ILE A 274 10.30 13.46 -5.84
CA ILE A 274 10.61 13.60 -7.27
C ILE A 274 11.89 14.46 -7.37
N PRO A 275 12.97 13.91 -7.95
CA PRO A 275 14.23 14.64 -8.02
C PRO A 275 14.12 15.80 -9.01
N ASP A 276 14.79 16.91 -8.72
CA ASP A 276 14.87 18.06 -9.61
C ASP A 276 15.81 17.76 -10.80
N ARG A 277 15.29 16.96 -11.74
CA ARG A 277 16.02 16.39 -12.89
C ARG A 277 15.24 16.61 -14.19
N PRO A 278 15.11 17.87 -14.65
CA PRO A 278 14.43 18.20 -15.90
C PRO A 278 15.08 17.51 -17.13
N ASP A 279 16.36 17.16 -17.04
CA ASP A 279 17.08 16.44 -18.09
C ASP A 279 16.57 15.01 -18.35
N LEU A 280 15.77 14.45 -17.44
CA LEU A 280 15.12 13.15 -17.60
C LEU A 280 13.76 13.22 -18.32
N ILE A 281 13.24 14.43 -18.59
CA ILE A 281 11.97 14.62 -19.29
C ILE A 281 12.23 14.67 -20.80
N ASP A 282 11.69 13.69 -21.54
CA ASP A 282 11.73 13.68 -23.00
C ASP A 282 10.53 14.45 -23.56
N VAL A 283 10.78 15.66 -24.05
CA VAL A 283 9.80 16.45 -24.78
C VAL A 283 10.05 16.22 -26.27
N THR A 284 9.06 15.64 -26.97
CA THR A 284 9.21 15.33 -28.40
C THR A 284 9.68 16.57 -29.19
N LYS A 285 10.66 16.37 -30.09
CA LYS A 285 11.34 17.44 -30.85
C LYS A 285 10.41 18.39 -31.62
N ALA A 286 9.20 17.95 -31.99
CA ALA A 286 8.21 18.78 -32.66
C ALA A 286 7.69 19.90 -31.76
N ALA A 287 7.43 19.62 -30.49
CA ALA A 287 6.98 20.61 -29.51
C ALA A 287 8.10 21.58 -29.10
N TYR A 288 9.34 21.09 -28.99
CA TYR A 288 10.50 21.93 -28.70
C TYR A 288 10.77 22.99 -29.79
N ALA A 289 10.47 22.67 -31.05
CA ALA A 289 10.58 23.59 -32.18
C ALA A 289 9.50 24.69 -32.15
N GLU A 290 8.28 24.35 -31.74
CA GLU A 290 7.15 25.28 -31.63
C GLU A 290 7.28 26.22 -30.42
N VAL A 291 7.80 25.75 -29.28
CA VAL A 291 8.10 26.61 -28.12
C VAL A 291 9.21 27.62 -28.45
N ARG A 292 10.24 27.21 -29.20
CA ARG A 292 11.29 28.12 -29.68
C ARG A 292 10.86 29.09 -30.78
N SER A 293 9.77 28.81 -31.50
CA SER A 293 9.25 29.72 -32.52
C SER A 293 8.39 30.85 -31.96
N HIS A 294 8.07 30.82 -30.66
CA HIS A 294 7.36 31.89 -29.98
C HIS A 294 8.34 32.83 -29.27
N ASP A 295 8.34 34.12 -29.64
CA ASP A 295 9.17 35.13 -28.99
C ASP A 295 8.81 35.29 -27.50
N ARG A 296 9.83 35.53 -26.68
CA ARG A 296 9.69 35.78 -25.23
C ARG A 296 8.74 36.97 -25.01
N ARG A 297 7.53 36.72 -24.52
CA ARG A 297 6.62 37.78 -24.07
C ARG A 297 7.18 38.43 -22.81
N ILE A 298 7.73 39.63 -22.95
CA ILE A 298 8.08 40.49 -21.82
C ILE A 298 6.77 41.11 -21.32
N SER A 299 6.27 40.65 -20.18
CA SER A 299 5.18 41.32 -19.47
C SER A 299 5.69 42.62 -18.88
N ALA A 300 4.99 43.73 -19.11
CA ALA A 300 5.33 45.02 -18.53
C ALA A 300 5.31 44.94 -16.99
N ALA A 301 6.33 45.50 -16.36
CA ALA A 301 6.38 45.61 -14.89
C ALA A 301 5.15 46.37 -14.39
N PRO A 302 4.51 45.92 -13.29
CA PRO A 302 3.37 46.63 -12.73
C PRO A 302 3.78 48.06 -12.33
N VAL A 303 2.91 49.03 -12.63
CA VAL A 303 3.14 50.43 -12.28
C VAL A 303 3.05 50.57 -10.76
N VAL A 304 4.20 50.67 -10.10
CA VAL A 304 4.28 51.01 -8.67
C VAL A 304 3.98 52.50 -8.54
N GLY A 305 2.79 52.83 -8.04
CA GLY A 305 2.40 54.21 -7.72
C GLY A 305 3.36 54.78 -6.66
N LYS A 306 3.80 56.03 -6.86
CA LYS A 306 4.66 56.73 -5.90
C LYS A 306 3.91 56.91 -4.59
N SER A 307 4.45 56.37 -3.50
CA SER A 307 4.03 56.69 -2.14
C SER A 307 4.26 58.18 -1.88
N THR A 308 3.18 58.95 -1.77
CA THR A 308 3.25 60.30 -1.20
C THR A 308 3.05 60.18 0.29
N SER A 309 4.13 60.29 1.06
CA SER A 309 4.04 60.62 2.48
C SER A 309 3.64 62.09 2.59
N ALA A 310 2.51 62.34 3.25
CA ALA A 310 2.12 63.63 3.81
C ALA A 310 1.61 63.39 5.23
#